data_AF-A0A3C0NLB9-F1
#
_entry.id   AF-A0A3C0NLB9-F1
#
_cell.length_a   1.000
_cell.length_b   1.000
_cell.length_c   1.000
_cell.angle_alpha   90.00
_cell.angle_beta   90.00
_cell.angle_gamma   90.00
#
_symmetry.space_group_name_H-M   'P 1'
#
loop_
_entity.id
_entity.type
_entity.pdbx_description
1 polymer ?
#
loop_
_entity_poly.entity_id
_entity_poly.type
_entity_poly.pdbx_seq_one_letter_code
_entity_poly.pdbx_strand_id
1 'polypeptide(L)'
;MKKFLTYVCLGVVLVAMLVGALGMAKMPRTYDGRNATVSVYDLQQDPDSYDDSTADGAAAAIVQQNLANTHSVNDVTSIVFDFRGYDTMGEAFILITAVAGATVILFTKKEKEEKKDGE
;
A
#
# COMPACT_ATOMS: atom_id res chain seq x y z
N MET A 1 -11.52 -8.47 34.67
CA MET A 1 -10.61 -7.32 34.46
C MET A 1 -9.86 -7.38 33.12
N LYS A 2 -9.14 -8.46 32.77
CA LYS A 2 -8.43 -8.57 31.47
C LYS A 2 -9.32 -8.32 30.25
N LYS A 3 -10.51 -8.94 30.17
CA LYS A 3 -11.44 -8.76 29.03
C LYS A 3 -11.95 -7.33 28.88
N PHE A 4 -12.24 -6.64 29.99
CA PHE A 4 -12.66 -5.24 29.98
C PHE A 4 -11.56 -4.33 29.42
N LEU A 5 -10.32 -4.51 29.89
CA LEU A 5 -9.16 -3.78 29.37
C LEU A 5 -8.95 -4.04 27.86
N THR A 6 -9.13 -5.28 27.41
CA THR A 6 -9.05 -5.64 25.98
C THR A 6 -10.11 -4.91 25.15
N TYR A 7 -11.37 -4.88 25.59
CA TYR A 7 -12.44 -4.19 24.85
C TYR A 7 -12.23 -2.67 24.81
N VAL A 8 -11.75 -2.07 25.90
CA VAL A 8 -11.40 -0.65 25.92
C VAL A 8 -10.26 -0.34 24.95
N CYS A 9 -9.20 -1.17 24.94
CA CYS A 9 -8.07 -0.97 24.03
C CYS A 9 -8.50 -1.10 22.56
N LEU A 10 -9.31 -2.12 22.22
CA LEU A 10 -9.84 -2.31 20.88
C LEU A 10 -10.72 -1.14 20.44
N GLY A 11 -11.54 -0.60 21.36
CA GLY A 11 -12.38 0.57 21.13
C GLY A 11 -11.55 1.82 20.85
N VAL A 12 -10.48 2.07 21.61
CA VAL A 12 -9.58 3.22 21.39
C VAL A 12 -8.90 3.13 20.03
N VAL A 13 -8.39 1.96 19.65
CA VAL A 13 -7.75 1.74 18.34
C VAL A 13 -8.76 1.97 17.21
N LEU A 14 -9.97 1.43 17.33
CA LEU A 14 -11.02 1.60 16.34
C LEU A 14 -11.42 3.07 16.16
N VAL A 15 -11.59 3.81 17.25
CA VAL A 15 -11.89 5.25 17.21
C VAL A 15 -10.74 6.03 16.57
N ALA A 16 -9.49 5.73 16.93
CA ALA A 16 -8.32 6.37 16.31
C ALA A 16 -8.25 6.12 14.80
N MET A 17 -8.53 4.88 14.36
CA MET A 17 -8.60 4.53 12.94
C MET A 17 -9.71 5.26 12.20
N LEU A 18 -10.91 5.35 12.79
CA LEU A 18 -12.03 6.08 12.20
C LEU A 18 -11.73 7.58 12.06
N VAL A 19 -11.14 8.19 13.08
CA VAL A 19 -10.73 9.60 13.02
C VAL A 19 -9.67 9.82 11.94
N GLY A 20 -8.67 8.94 11.84
CA GLY A 20 -7.67 8.98 10.78
C GLY A 20 -8.29 8.87 9.39
N ALA A 21 -9.18 7.90 9.18
CA ALA A 21 -9.86 7.68 7.91
C ALA A 21 -10.73 8.89 7.50
N LEU A 22 -11.49 9.46 8.43
CA LEU A 22 -12.30 10.66 8.19
C LEU A 22 -11.43 11.90 7.93
N GLY A 23 -10.29 12.00 8.61
CA GLY A 23 -9.31 13.06 8.37
C GLY A 23 -8.75 12.99 6.96
N MET A 24 -8.31 11.80 6.53
CA MET A 24 -7.80 11.58 5.16
C MET A 24 -8.87 11.83 4.10
N ALA A 25 -10.10 11.37 4.33
CA ALA A 25 -11.21 11.56 3.37
C ALA A 25 -11.57 13.04 3.13
N LYS A 26 -11.28 13.92 4.08
CA LYS A 26 -11.51 15.36 3.97
C LYS A 26 -10.33 16.13 3.37
N MET A 27 -9.17 15.48 3.19
CA MET A 27 -8.01 16.17 2.61
C MET A 27 -8.27 16.50 1.13
N PRO A 28 -7.81 17.66 0.65
CA PRO A 28 -7.88 17.99 -0.76
C PRO A 28 -7.12 16.95 -1.58
N ARG A 29 -7.55 16.73 -2.83
CA ARG A 29 -6.83 15.84 -3.74
C ARG A 29 -5.41 16.37 -3.93
N THR A 30 -4.43 15.51 -3.70
CA THR A 30 -3.00 15.84 -3.87
C THR A 30 -2.67 16.25 -5.31
N TYR A 31 -3.41 15.72 -6.30
CA TYR A 31 -3.29 16.08 -7.70
C TYR A 31 -4.64 15.96 -8.39
N ASP A 32 -5.05 16.96 -9.17
CA ASP A 32 -6.32 16.99 -9.91
C ASP A 32 -6.16 17.16 -11.43
N GLY A 33 -4.91 17.24 -11.91
CA GLY A 33 -4.58 17.36 -13.33
C GLY A 33 -4.98 18.68 -14.00
N ARG A 34 -5.59 19.63 -13.28
CA ARG A 34 -6.08 20.89 -13.89
C ARG A 34 -4.97 21.88 -14.23
N ASN A 35 -3.86 21.81 -13.51
CA ASN A 35 -2.69 22.66 -13.71
C ASN A 35 -1.57 21.94 -14.49
N ALA A 36 -1.85 20.78 -15.09
CA ALA A 36 -0.86 20.05 -15.88
C ALA A 36 -0.52 20.85 -17.15
N THR A 37 0.77 20.95 -17.49
CA THR A 37 1.23 21.58 -18.74
C THR A 37 0.62 20.89 -19.96
N VAL A 38 0.47 19.56 -19.91
CA VAL A 38 -0.10 18.73 -20.96
C VAL A 38 -1.25 17.90 -20.38
N SER A 39 -2.37 17.82 -21.09
CA SER A 39 -3.53 17.06 -20.62
C SER A 39 -3.25 15.55 -20.67
N VAL A 40 -3.88 14.77 -19.79
CA VAL A 40 -3.75 13.30 -19.78
C VAL A 40 -4.19 12.69 -21.11
N TYR A 41 -5.17 13.30 -21.78
CA TYR A 41 -5.67 12.82 -23.07
C TYR A 41 -4.64 13.04 -24.19
N ASP A 42 -3.96 14.18 -24.18
CA ASP A 42 -2.93 14.50 -25.18
C ASP A 42 -1.68 13.64 -24.96
N LEU A 43 -1.29 13.42 -23.69
CA LEU A 43 -0.20 12.48 -23.32
C LEU A 43 -0.47 11.03 -23.75
N GLN A 44 -1.74 10.61 -23.80
CA GLN A 44 -2.10 9.27 -24.30
C GLN A 44 -1.91 9.14 -25.81
N GLN A 45 -2.03 10.24 -26.56
CA GLN A 45 -1.83 10.24 -28.01
C GLN A 45 -0.38 10.47 -28.39
N ASP A 46 0.34 11.30 -27.63
CA ASP A 46 1.76 11.58 -27.81
C ASP A 46 2.50 11.48 -26.47
N PRO A 47 2.99 10.28 -26.11
CA PRO A 47 3.72 10.06 -24.86
C PRO A 47 5.01 10.87 -24.76
N ASP A 48 5.62 11.22 -25.90
CA ASP A 48 6.88 11.96 -25.96
C ASP A 48 6.67 13.46 -25.63
N SER A 49 5.42 13.92 -25.58
CA SER A 49 5.05 15.28 -25.17
C SER A 49 5.10 15.50 -23.65
N TYR A 50 5.51 14.50 -22.87
CA TYR A 50 5.60 14.60 -21.41
C TYR A 50 6.66 15.63 -20.96
N ASP A 51 6.19 16.71 -20.32
CA ASP A 51 7.03 17.76 -19.75
C ASP A 51 7.06 17.64 -18.21
N ASP A 52 8.24 17.33 -17.68
CA ASP A 52 8.50 17.17 -16.24
C ASP A 52 9.14 18.41 -15.59
N SER A 53 9.32 19.51 -16.33
CA SER A 53 9.97 20.73 -15.84
C SER A 53 9.21 21.41 -14.69
N THR A 54 7.90 21.17 -14.64
CA THR A 54 6.99 21.71 -13.61
C THR A 54 6.70 20.72 -12.49
N ALA A 55 7.26 19.50 -12.56
CA ALA A 55 7.09 18.51 -11.51
C ALA A 55 7.66 19.04 -10.19
N ASP A 56 6.97 18.77 -9.09
CA ASP A 56 7.40 19.17 -7.75
C ASP A 56 7.42 18.01 -6.74
N GLY A 57 7.95 18.29 -5.56
CA GLY A 57 7.96 17.37 -4.42
C GLY A 57 8.58 16.00 -4.71
N ALA A 58 7.94 14.95 -4.21
CA ALA A 58 8.40 13.58 -4.38
C ALA A 58 8.30 13.09 -5.83
N ALA A 59 7.32 13.59 -6.59
CA ALA A 59 7.13 13.20 -7.99
C ALA A 59 8.29 13.68 -8.86
N ALA A 60 8.75 14.93 -8.68
CA ALA A 60 9.94 15.45 -9.35
C ALA A 60 11.19 14.64 -9.06
N ALA A 61 11.41 14.32 -7.77
CA ALA A 61 12.57 13.54 -7.34
C ALA A 61 12.58 12.15 -7.98
N ILE A 62 11.41 11.51 -8.08
CA ILE A 62 11.28 10.22 -8.76
C ILE A 62 11.57 10.40 -10.25
N VAL A 63 10.80 11.20 -10.98
CA VAL A 63 10.91 11.26 -12.46
C VAL A 63 12.29 11.75 -12.92
N GLN A 64 12.84 12.79 -12.29
CA GLN A 64 14.10 13.40 -12.75
C GLN A 64 15.35 12.63 -12.29
N GLN A 65 15.29 11.91 -11.17
CA GLN A 65 16.47 11.25 -10.58
C GLN A 65 16.39 9.72 -10.61
N ASN A 66 15.28 9.13 -11.09
CA ASN A 66 15.04 7.69 -11.08
C ASN A 66 16.24 6.91 -11.65
N LEU A 67 16.57 7.16 -12.92
CA LEU A 67 17.61 6.40 -13.62
C LEU A 67 18.99 6.51 -12.95
N ALA A 68 19.30 7.67 -12.36
CA ALA A 68 20.56 7.91 -11.68
C ALA A 68 20.65 7.20 -10.31
N ASN A 69 19.53 7.13 -9.58
CA ASN A 69 19.49 6.63 -8.20
C ASN A 69 19.13 5.14 -8.10
N THR A 70 18.38 4.61 -9.06
CA THR A 70 17.83 3.24 -9.01
C THR A 70 18.30 2.37 -10.17
N HIS A 71 18.87 2.97 -11.22
CA HIS A 71 19.22 2.31 -12.48
C HIS A 71 18.03 1.64 -13.20
N SER A 72 16.79 1.96 -12.82
CA SER A 72 15.59 1.51 -13.50
C SER A 72 15.15 2.52 -14.55
N VAL A 73 14.87 2.04 -15.76
CA VAL A 73 14.20 2.84 -16.81
C VAL A 73 12.69 2.94 -16.55
N ASN A 74 12.14 2.05 -15.73
CA ASN A 74 10.72 2.05 -15.38
C ASN A 74 10.51 2.74 -14.02
N ASP A 75 9.86 3.90 -14.04
CA ASP A 75 9.52 4.69 -12.85
C ASP A 75 8.59 3.95 -11.89
N VAL A 76 7.64 3.18 -12.40
CA VAL A 76 6.69 2.44 -11.54
C VAL A 76 7.44 1.37 -10.75
N THR A 77 8.32 0.62 -11.42
CA THR A 77 9.13 -0.41 -10.75
C THR A 77 10.04 0.18 -9.69
N SER A 78 10.69 1.31 -9.97
CA SER A 78 11.59 1.96 -9.00
C SER A 78 10.83 2.56 -7.82
N ILE A 79 9.61 3.04 -8.02
CA ILE A 79 8.74 3.45 -6.90
C ILE A 79 8.49 2.25 -5.98
N VAL A 80 8.04 1.13 -6.54
CA VAL A 80 7.58 -0.02 -5.76
C VAL A 80 8.74 -0.76 -5.08
N PHE A 81 9.91 -0.83 -5.70
CA PHE A 81 11.05 -1.61 -5.17
C PHE A 81 12.16 -0.78 -4.53
N ASP A 82 12.42 0.44 -5.01
CA ASP A 82 13.51 1.28 -4.49
C ASP A 82 12.98 2.37 -3.57
N PHE A 83 12.24 3.37 -4.09
CA PHE A 83 11.80 4.53 -3.31
C PHE A 83 10.81 4.16 -2.20
N ARG A 84 9.94 3.17 -2.43
CA ARG A 84 8.93 2.68 -1.48
C ARG A 84 9.01 1.17 -1.27
N GLY A 85 10.22 0.61 -1.37
CA GLY A 85 10.46 -0.83 -1.16
C GLY A 85 9.94 -1.37 0.19
N TYR A 86 9.96 -0.55 1.25
CA TYR A 86 9.46 -0.95 2.56
C TYR A 86 7.94 -1.20 2.59
N ASP A 87 7.16 -0.44 1.82
CA ASP A 87 5.70 -0.62 1.75
C ASP A 87 5.38 -1.96 1.06
N THR A 88 6.03 -2.22 -0.08
CA THR A 88 5.92 -3.49 -0.82
C THR A 88 6.41 -4.70 -0.02
N MET A 89 7.51 -4.55 0.71
CA MET A 89 7.99 -5.59 1.62
C MET A 89 6.97 -5.87 2.73
N GLY A 90 6.31 -4.83 3.25
CA GLY A 90 5.20 -4.96 4.20
C GLY A 90 4.03 -5.74 3.64
N GLU A 91 3.60 -5.46 2.41
CA GLU A 91 2.56 -6.23 1.71
C GLU A 91 2.92 -7.71 1.57
N ALA A 92 4.18 -8.00 1.20
CA ALA A 92 4.66 -9.38 1.11
C ALA A 92 4.60 -10.09 2.47
N PHE A 93 4.99 -9.43 3.56
CA PHE A 93 4.86 -10.01 4.90
C PHE A 93 3.41 -10.27 5.30
N ILE A 94 2.49 -9.36 4.97
CA ILE A 94 1.05 -9.55 5.22
C ILE A 94 0.54 -10.79 4.48
N LEU A 95 0.87 -10.94 3.20
CA LEU A 95 0.45 -12.09 2.39
C LEU A 95 1.06 -13.40 2.90
N ILE A 96 2.36 -13.43 3.22
CA ILE A 96 3.01 -14.61 3.81
C ILE A 96 2.34 -14.99 5.13
N THR A 97 2.07 -14.01 5.99
CA THR A 97 1.39 -14.22 7.28
C THR A 97 -0.02 -14.77 7.08
N ALA A 98 -0.76 -14.23 6.11
CA ALA A 98 -2.11 -14.68 5.79
C ALA A 98 -2.13 -16.14 5.30
N VAL A 99 -1.21 -16.51 4.40
CA VAL A 99 -1.08 -17.89 3.89
C VAL A 99 -0.66 -18.84 5.01
N ALA A 100 0.32 -18.48 5.83
CA ALA A 100 0.75 -19.29 6.97
C ALA A 100 -0.40 -19.48 7.98
N GLY A 101 -1.14 -18.41 8.31
CA GLY A 101 -2.31 -18.48 9.19
C GLY A 101 -3.43 -19.38 8.64
N ALA A 102 -3.76 -19.24 7.36
CA ALA A 102 -4.77 -20.08 6.70
C ALA A 102 -4.35 -21.56 6.69
N THR A 103 -3.08 -21.82 6.37
CA THR A 103 -2.47 -23.16 6.39
C THR A 103 -2.63 -23.81 7.76
N VAL A 104 -2.22 -23.13 8.83
CA VAL A 104 -2.34 -23.65 10.20
C VAL A 104 -3.80 -23.96 10.55
N ILE A 105 -4.75 -23.09 10.22
CA ILE A 105 -6.18 -23.31 10.50
C ILE A 105 -6.71 -24.55 9.78
N LEU A 106 -6.36 -24.74 8.50
CA LEU A 106 -6.84 -25.87 7.70
C LEU A 106 -6.24 -27.20 8.21
N PHE A 107 -4.94 -27.23 8.50
CA PHE A 107 -4.27 -28.46 8.92
C PHE A 107 -4.56 -28.85 10.37
N THR A 108 -4.73 -27.90 11.29
CA THR A 108 -5.11 -28.22 12.68
C THR A 108 -6.56 -28.69 12.82
N LYS A 109 -7.44 -28.36 11.86
CA LYS A 109 -8.82 -28.87 11.84
C LYS A 109 -8.87 -30.34 11.43
N LYS A 110 -8.04 -30.75 10.47
CA LYS A 110 -7.95 -32.14 10.00
C LYS A 110 -7.51 -33.11 11.10
N GLU A 111 -6.49 -32.76 11.88
CA GLU A 111 -6.03 -33.60 13.00
C GLU A 111 -7.07 -33.77 14.12
N LYS A 112 -7.95 -32.78 14.31
CA LYS A 112 -9.04 -32.86 15.31
C LYS A 112 -10.21 -33.72 14.86
N GLU A 113 -10.46 -33.79 13.55
CA GLU A 113 -11.48 -34.68 12.97
C GLU A 113 -10.98 -36.12 12.97
N GLU A 114 -9.74 -36.39 12.56
CA GLU A 114 -9.14 -37.75 12.60
C GLU A 114 -9.04 -38.32 14.03
N LYS A 115 -8.79 -37.49 15.05
CA LYS A 115 -8.82 -37.94 16.46
C LYS A 115 -10.21 -38.20 17.02
N LYS A 116 -11.25 -37.60 16.45
CA LYS A 116 -12.65 -37.79 16.88
C LYS A 116 -13.28 -39.05 16.29
N ASP A 117 -12.83 -39.46 15.11
CA ASP A 117 -13.36 -40.64 14.42
C ASP A 117 -12.61 -41.94 14.79
N GLY A 118 -11.48 -41.81 15.49
CA GLY A 118 -10.64 -42.91 15.98
C GLY A 118 -10.82 -43.26 17.47
N GLU A 119 -11.75 -42.62 18.17
CA GLU A 119 -12.14 -42.89 19.57
C GLU A 119 -13.59 -43.41 19.62
#